data_AF-A0A6S7H2Q0-F1
#
_entry.id   AF-A0A6S7H2Q0-F1
#
_cell.length_a   1.000
_cell.length_b   1.000
_cell.length_c   1.000
_cell.angle_alpha   90.00
_cell.angle_beta   90.00
_cell.angle_gamma   90.00
#
_symmetry.space_group_name_H-M   'P 1'
#
loop_
_entity.id
_entity.type
_entity.pdbx_description
1 polymer ?
#
loop_
_entity_poly.entity_id
_entity_poly.type
_entity_poly.pdbx_seq_one_letter_code
_entity_poly.pdbx_strand_id
1 'polypeptide(L)'
;MSVFTNITSFDKKEYICSTCHSKVVKSKIPCQAVYNDMSVDEIPVELAFLEKLEQILIAQRIVFEKIIVMPKGQQKKVSGAICNVPVNCDQTCKVSPRPPEMSGIIMLKLKRKLEFRGHSSSSSSNY
;
A
#
# COMPACT_ATOMS: atom_id res chain seq x y z
N MET A 1 22.99 9.96 -24.79
CA MET A 1 22.13 9.11 -23.96
C MET A 1 20.71 9.55 -24.18
N SER A 2 19.91 8.77 -24.91
CA SER A 2 18.53 9.10 -25.26
C SER A 2 17.58 8.57 -24.19
N VAL A 3 16.63 9.40 -23.77
CA VAL A 3 15.55 9.01 -22.85
C VAL A 3 14.32 8.75 -23.69
N PHE A 4 13.72 7.58 -23.53
CA PHE A 4 12.47 7.22 -24.18
C PHE A 4 11.45 6.94 -23.09
N THR A 5 10.32 7.67 -23.09
CA THR A 5 9.25 7.44 -22.11
C THR A 5 8.15 6.55 -22.66
N ASN A 6 8.10 6.31 -23.98
CA ASN A 6 7.07 5.53 -24.69
C ASN A 6 5.61 5.95 -24.35
N ILE A 7 5.45 7.10 -23.70
CA ILE A 7 4.19 7.67 -23.22
C ILE A 7 4.17 9.11 -23.70
N THR A 8 3.21 9.39 -24.58
CA THR A 8 2.94 10.72 -25.11
C THR A 8 1.70 11.31 -24.46
N SER A 9 1.74 12.59 -24.09
CA SER A 9 0.56 13.32 -23.64
C SER A 9 -0.47 13.49 -24.79
N PHE A 10 -1.66 14.00 -24.46
CA PHE A 10 -2.70 14.35 -25.43
C PHE A 10 -2.17 15.22 -26.59
N ASP A 11 -1.22 16.12 -26.30
CA ASP A 11 -0.58 17.00 -27.28
C ASP A 11 0.59 16.35 -28.05
N LYS A 12 0.77 15.02 -27.97
CA LYS A 12 1.90 14.27 -28.57
C LYS A 12 3.29 14.71 -28.08
N LYS A 13 3.36 15.32 -26.89
CA LYS A 13 4.61 15.67 -26.22
C LYS A 13 5.02 14.57 -25.24
N GLU A 14 6.30 14.26 -25.18
CA GLU A 14 6.88 13.40 -24.16
C GLU A 14 7.33 14.24 -22.96
N TYR A 15 7.13 13.71 -21.75
CA TYR A 15 7.49 14.38 -20.51
C TYR A 15 8.34 13.46 -19.66
N ILE A 16 9.43 14.01 -19.11
CA ILE A 16 10.24 13.34 -18.11
C ILE A 16 10.10 14.06 -16.78
N CYS A 17 10.13 13.31 -15.67
CA CYS A 17 10.10 13.94 -14.35
C CYS A 17 11.40 14.72 -14.09
N SER A 18 11.34 15.71 -13.20
CA SER A 18 12.47 16.56 -12.84
C SER A 18 13.67 15.76 -12.31
N THR A 19 13.41 14.67 -11.57
CA THR A 19 14.44 13.76 -11.08
C THR A 19 15.22 13.11 -12.23
N CYS A 20 14.52 12.57 -13.23
CA CYS A 20 15.13 11.96 -14.41
C CYS A 20 15.95 12.98 -15.19
N HIS A 21 15.38 14.16 -15.47
CA HIS A 21 16.08 15.25 -16.15
C HIS A 21 17.40 15.62 -15.44
N SER A 22 17.37 15.79 -14.11
CA SER A 22 18.55 16.20 -13.32
C SER A 22 19.72 15.21 -13.38
N LYS A 23 19.43 13.93 -13.61
CA LYS A 23 20.43 12.84 -13.71
C LYS A 23 20.96 12.72 -15.13
N VAL A 24 20.07 12.77 -16.12
CA VAL A 24 20.40 12.61 -17.54
C VAL A 24 21.28 13.75 -18.04
N VAL A 25 21.04 15.00 -17.62
CA VAL A 25 21.91 16.15 -17.94
C VAL A 25 23.35 15.94 -17.43
N LYS A 26 23.52 15.16 -16.37
CA LYS A 26 24.83 14.79 -15.80
C LYS A 26 25.39 13.50 -16.40
N SER A 27 24.80 12.98 -17.48
CA SER A 27 25.12 11.68 -18.07
C SER A 27 25.04 10.51 -17.07
N LYS A 28 24.11 10.59 -16.10
CA LYS A 28 23.85 9.54 -15.10
C LYS A 28 22.47 8.92 -15.29
N ILE A 29 22.36 7.63 -15.01
CA ILE A 29 21.09 6.91 -14.95
C ILE A 29 20.43 7.18 -13.59
N PRO A 30 19.14 7.55 -13.53
CA PRO A 30 18.40 7.59 -12.27
C PRO A 30 18.39 6.22 -11.60
N CYS A 31 18.58 6.16 -10.28
CA CYS A 31 18.55 4.87 -9.56
C CYS A 31 17.21 4.12 -9.73
N GLN A 32 16.11 4.87 -9.89
CA GLN A 32 14.76 4.35 -10.08
C GLN A 32 14.41 4.01 -11.54
N ALA A 33 15.40 4.03 -12.45
CA ALA A 33 15.15 3.71 -13.86
C ALA A 33 14.86 2.22 -14.03
N VAL A 34 13.96 1.88 -14.96
CA VAL A 34 13.66 0.50 -15.39
C VAL A 34 14.93 -0.26 -15.79
N TYR A 35 15.92 0.45 -16.36
CA TYR A 35 17.24 -0.10 -16.68
C TYR A 35 17.98 -0.72 -15.48
N ASN A 36 17.66 -0.30 -14.24
CA ASN A 36 18.27 -0.84 -13.02
C ASN A 36 17.36 -1.89 -12.34
N ASP A 37 16.66 -2.71 -13.12
CA ASP A 37 15.76 -3.76 -12.62
C ASP A 37 14.64 -3.24 -11.69
N MET A 38 14.27 -1.98 -11.87
CA MET A 38 13.15 -1.32 -11.16
C MET A 38 11.84 -1.40 -11.97
N SER A 39 11.73 -2.36 -12.91
CA SER A 39 10.45 -2.68 -13.56
C SER A 39 9.47 -3.23 -12.53
N VAL A 40 8.20 -2.87 -12.69
CA VAL A 40 7.11 -3.48 -11.94
C VAL A 40 6.54 -4.60 -12.81
N ASP A 41 6.48 -5.82 -12.27
CA ASP A 41 5.85 -6.94 -12.96
C ASP A 41 4.35 -6.68 -13.13
N GLU A 42 3.82 -7.07 -14.28
CA GLU A 42 2.38 -7.03 -14.50
C GLU A 42 1.69 -7.97 -13.52
N ILE A 43 0.55 -7.51 -13.00
CA ILE A 43 -0.28 -8.34 -12.12
C ILE A 43 -0.84 -9.49 -12.99
N PRO A 44 -0.63 -10.76 -12.59
CA PRO A 44 -1.19 -11.90 -13.31
C PRO A 44 -2.70 -11.76 -13.46
N VAL A 45 -3.25 -12.15 -14.61
CA VAL A 45 -4.70 -12.06 -14.91
C VAL A 45 -5.54 -12.82 -13.88
N GLU A 46 -4.98 -13.87 -13.28
CA GLU A 46 -5.59 -14.66 -12.21
C GLU A 46 -5.77 -13.88 -10.91
N LEU A 47 -4.99 -12.81 -10.70
CA LEU A 47 -5.06 -11.96 -9.51
C LEU A 47 -5.79 -10.63 -9.80
N ALA A 48 -5.94 -10.26 -11.08
CA ALA A 48 -6.51 -8.98 -11.50
C ALA A 48 -7.99 -8.82 -11.11
N PHE A 49 -8.73 -9.92 -10.94
CA PHE A 49 -10.15 -9.90 -10.57
C PHE A 49 -10.40 -10.00 -9.05
N LEU A 50 -9.37 -10.17 -8.24
CA LEU A 50 -9.54 -10.35 -6.79
C LEU A 50 -9.92 -9.04 -6.11
N GLU A 51 -10.88 -9.13 -5.20
CA GLU A 51 -11.23 -8.01 -4.34
C GLU A 51 -10.12 -7.72 -3.32
N LYS A 52 -10.07 -6.50 -2.80
CA LYS A 52 -9.01 -6.07 -1.88
C LYS A 52 -8.84 -6.99 -0.68
N LEU A 53 -9.94 -7.53 -0.14
CA LEU A 53 -9.90 -8.48 0.97
C LEU A 53 -9.27 -9.82 0.56
N GLU A 54 -9.62 -10.33 -0.63
CA GLU A 54 -9.11 -11.59 -1.16
C GLU A 54 -7.62 -11.49 -1.43
N GLN A 55 -7.17 -10.38 -2.01
CA GLN A 55 -5.75 -10.07 -2.20
C GLN A 55 -4.97 -10.10 -0.88
N ILE A 56 -5.54 -9.56 0.20
CA ILE A 56 -4.94 -9.60 1.54
C ILE A 56 -4.87 -11.04 2.08
N LEU A 57 -5.89 -11.86 1.83
CA LEU A 57 -5.95 -13.24 2.33
C LEU A 57 -4.90 -14.16 1.67
N ILE A 58 -4.58 -13.92 0.39
CA ILE A 58 -3.58 -14.68 -0.36
C ILE A 58 -2.18 -14.05 -0.31
N ALA A 59 -2.05 -12.87 0.28
CA ALA A 59 -0.76 -12.19 0.39
C ALA A 59 0.22 -13.04 1.19
N GLN A 60 1.40 -13.30 0.61
CA GLN A 60 2.46 -14.06 1.30
C GLN A 60 3.00 -13.33 2.55
N ARG A 61 2.75 -12.02 2.64
CA ARG A 61 3.21 -11.16 3.73
C ARG A 61 2.17 -10.08 4.02
N ILE A 62 1.93 -9.83 5.30
CA ILE A 62 1.09 -8.73 5.77
C ILE A 62 1.97 -7.71 6.47
N VAL A 63 1.92 -6.48 5.99
CA VAL A 63 2.66 -5.35 6.55
C VAL A 63 1.75 -4.56 7.49
N PHE A 64 2.19 -4.40 8.73
CA PHE A 64 1.58 -3.51 9.70
C PHE A 64 2.44 -2.26 9.83
N GLU A 65 1.91 -1.14 9.38
CA GLU A 65 2.56 0.16 9.46
C GLU A 65 1.59 1.23 9.95
N LYS A 66 2.11 2.22 10.65
CA LYS A 66 1.31 3.36 11.11
C LYS A 66 1.47 4.50 10.12
N ILE A 67 0.41 4.74 9.35
CA ILE A 67 0.30 5.87 8.45
C ILE A 67 -0.25 7.08 9.21
N ILE A 68 0.45 8.19 9.17
CA ILE A 68 0.03 9.48 9.74
C ILE A 68 -0.12 10.51 8.62
N VAL A 69 -1.20 11.29 8.66
CA VAL A 69 -1.40 12.41 7.74
C VAL A 69 -0.64 13.61 8.27
N MET A 70 0.20 14.23 7.43
CA MET A 70 0.95 15.42 7.83
C MET A 70 0.05 16.67 7.81
N PRO A 71 0.19 17.58 8.80
CA PRO A 71 -0.67 18.77 8.91
C PRO A 71 -0.61 19.70 7.69
N LYS A 72 0.50 19.67 6.93
CA LYS A 72 0.69 20.47 5.72
C LYS A 72 0.98 19.53 4.55
N GLY A 73 0.14 19.59 3.51
CA GLY A 73 0.42 18.99 2.21
C GLY A 73 -0.27 17.66 1.88
N GLN A 74 -1.20 17.16 2.69
CA GLN A 74 -1.91 15.87 2.49
C GLN A 74 -1.00 14.64 2.30
N GLN A 75 0.31 14.79 2.52
CA GLN A 75 1.27 13.71 2.38
C GLN A 75 1.11 12.74 3.54
N LYS A 76 0.97 11.46 3.21
CA LYS A 76 0.97 10.35 4.15
C LYS A 76 2.42 10.03 4.51
N LYS A 77 2.72 9.97 5.80
CA LYS A 77 4.03 9.56 6.33
C LYS A 77 3.87 8.25 7.10
N VAL A 78 4.80 7.32 6.92
CA VAL A 78 4.92 6.13 7.77
C VAL A 78 5.69 6.52 9.04
N SER A 79 5.20 6.08 10.20
CA SER A 79 5.77 6.42 11.51
C SER A 79 5.94 5.18 12.38
N GLY A 80 7.06 5.11 13.11
CA GLY A 80 7.37 3.98 13.98
C GLY A 80 7.87 2.75 13.23
N ALA A 81 7.83 1.60 13.92
CA ALA A 81 8.29 0.33 13.37
C ALA A 81 7.29 -0.21 12.33
N ILE A 82 7.84 -0.82 11.28
CA ILE A 82 7.09 -1.60 10.29
C ILE A 82 7.22 -3.07 10.68
N CYS A 83 6.10 -3.74 10.91
CA CYS A 83 6.09 -5.17 11.20
C CYS A 83 5.66 -5.93 9.94
N ASN A 84 6.56 -6.71 9.36
CA ASN A 84 6.31 -7.49 8.16
C ASN A 84 6.20 -8.97 8.52
N VAL A 85 4.97 -9.49 8.50
CA VAL A 85 4.66 -10.84 8.98
C VAL A 85 4.45 -11.79 7.81
N PRO A 86 5.22 -12.89 7.70
CA PRO A 86 4.97 -13.92 6.68
C PRO A 86 3.67 -14.66 6.97
N VAL A 87 2.92 -14.96 5.91
CA VAL A 87 1.65 -15.69 5.95
C VAL A 87 1.82 -17.03 5.24
N ASN A 88 1.29 -18.09 5.85
CA ASN A 88 1.16 -19.38 5.18
C ASN A 88 -0.18 -19.44 4.45
N CYS A 89 -0.16 -19.17 3.13
CA CYS A 89 -1.36 -19.13 2.32
C CYS A 89 -2.07 -20.50 2.25
N ASP A 90 -1.33 -21.61 2.26
CA ASP A 90 -1.91 -22.97 2.22
C ASP A 90 -2.82 -23.23 3.43
N GLN A 91 -2.41 -22.75 4.61
CA GLN A 91 -3.22 -22.83 5.81
C GLN A 91 -4.47 -21.96 5.71
N THR A 92 -4.38 -20.77 5.10
CA THR A 92 -5.55 -19.91 4.90
C THR A 92 -6.55 -20.54 3.93
N CYS A 93 -6.09 -21.10 2.82
CA CYS A 93 -6.95 -21.76 1.83
C CYS A 93 -7.65 -23.02 2.38
N LYS A 94 -6.97 -23.81 3.22
CA LYS A 94 -7.54 -25.04 3.82
C LYS A 94 -8.62 -24.80 4.87
N VAL A 95 -8.63 -23.62 5.50
CA VAL A 95 -9.49 -23.33 6.67
C VAL A 95 -10.57 -22.28 6.32
N SER A 96 -10.67 -21.87 5.05
CA SER A 96 -11.75 -21.00 4.57
C SER A 96 -12.97 -21.85 4.18
N PRO A 97 -14.20 -21.60 4.66
CA PRO A 97 -14.65 -20.56 5.60
C PRO A 97 -14.36 -20.96 7.06
N ARG A 98 -13.74 -20.04 7.83
CA ARG A 98 -13.43 -20.30 9.25
C ARG A 98 -14.72 -20.29 10.07
N PRO A 99 -15.01 -21.32 10.88
CA PRO A 99 -16.10 -21.26 11.84
C PRO A 99 -15.84 -20.17 12.90
N PRO A 100 -16.88 -19.57 13.50
CA PRO A 100 -16.74 -18.44 14.43
C PRO A 100 -15.76 -18.69 15.59
N GLU A 101 -15.70 -19.93 16.07
CA GLU A 101 -14.80 -20.41 17.12
C GLU A 101 -13.30 -20.40 16.74
N MET A 102 -13.00 -20.43 15.44
CA MET A 102 -11.64 -20.39 14.89
C MET A 102 -11.33 -19.08 14.16
N SER A 103 -12.21 -18.09 14.26
CA SER A 103 -12.04 -16.80 13.58
C SER A 103 -10.87 -15.98 14.14
N GLY A 104 -10.44 -16.25 15.38
CA GLY A 104 -9.44 -15.44 16.08
C GLY A 104 -9.92 -14.02 16.38
N ILE A 105 -11.21 -13.72 16.15
CA ILE A 105 -11.80 -12.41 16.39
C ILE A 105 -12.05 -12.26 17.89
N ILE A 106 -11.25 -11.43 18.54
CA ILE A 106 -11.46 -11.06 19.94
C ILE A 106 -12.37 -9.84 19.98
N MET A 107 -13.61 -10.02 20.43
CA MET A 107 -14.51 -8.89 20.71
C MET A 107 -14.00 -8.11 21.93
N LEU A 108 -13.43 -6.94 21.69
CA LEU A 108 -12.95 -6.04 22.74
C LEU A 108 -14.06 -5.04 23.13
N LYS A 109 -14.56 -5.14 24.36
CA LYS A 109 -15.43 -4.11 24.95
C LYS A 109 -14.56 -3.05 25.62
N LEU A 110 -14.30 -1.94 24.92
CA LEU A 110 -13.50 -0.84 25.45
C LEU A 110 -14.24 -0.17 26.63
N LYS A 111 -13.63 -0.21 27.83
CA LYS A 111 -14.15 0.50 29.00
C LYS A 111 -13.74 1.98 28.91
N ARG A 112 -14.71 2.88 28.93
CA ARG A 112 -14.47 4.32 28.90
C ARG A 112 -13.77 4.79 30.17
N LYS A 113 -12.81 5.70 30.03
CA LYS A 113 -12.17 6.40 31.15
C LYS A 113 -13.11 7.49 31.67
N LEU A 114 -13.39 7.50 32.97
CA LEU A 114 -14.43 8.34 33.60
C LEU A 114 -14.18 9.86 33.48
N GLU A 115 -12.93 10.25 33.25
CA GLU A 115 -12.50 11.66 33.13
C GLU A 115 -12.96 12.35 31.84
N PHE A 116 -13.28 11.60 30.79
CA PHE A 116 -13.88 12.18 29.58
C PHE A 116 -15.38 12.37 29.85
N ARG A 117 -15.84 13.63 29.99
CA ARG A 117 -17.26 14.01 30.10
C ARG A 117 -17.79 14.53 28.76
N GLY A 118 -18.16 13.63 27.86
CA GLY A 118 -18.93 13.97 26.65
C GLY A 118 -19.12 12.76 25.72
N HIS A 119 -20.26 12.66 25.05
CA HIS A 119 -20.41 11.81 23.86
C HIS A 119 -20.07 12.68 22.65
N SER A 120 -18.90 12.47 22.05
CA SER A 120 -18.68 12.82 20.65
C SER A 120 -18.95 11.55 19.84
N SER A 121 -20.13 11.49 19.22
CA SER A 121 -20.41 10.56 18.12
C SER A 121 -19.44 10.87 16.98
N SER A 122 -18.26 10.29 17.04
CA SER A 122 -17.33 10.25 15.92
C SER A 122 -17.81 9.15 14.99
N SER A 123 -18.77 9.51 14.13
CA SER A 123 -19.04 8.76 12.91
C SER A 123 -17.76 8.78 12.09
N SER A 124 -16.94 7.74 12.25
CA SER A 124 -15.82 7.49 11.34
C SER A 124 -16.43 6.94 10.06
N SER A 125 -16.83 7.84 9.16
CA SER A 125 -17.09 7.48 7.77
C SER A 125 -15.77 6.99 7.20
N ASN A 126 -15.70 5.68 6.91
CA ASN A 126 -14.61 5.06 6.20
C ASN A 126 -14.51 5.70 4.80
N TYR A 127 -13.36 6.31 4.51
CA TYR A 127 -12.77 6.39 3.18
C TYR A 127 -11.41 5.69 3.25
#